data_AF-A0A7S1KBY9-F1
#
_entry.id   AF-A0A7S1KBY9-F1
#
_cell.length_a   1.000
_cell.length_b   1.000
_cell.length_c   1.000
_cell.angle_alpha   90.00
_cell.angle_beta   90.00
_cell.angle_gamma   90.00
#
_symmetry.space_group_name_H-M   'P 1'
#
loop_
_entity.id
_entity.type
_entity.pdbx_description
1 polymer ?
#
loop_
_entity_poly.entity_id
_entity_poly.type
_entity_poly.pdbx_seq_one_letter_code
_entity_poly.pdbx_strand_id
1 'polypeptide(L)'
;MKGPSSTSKGTADSASSKPADKSRARVMLLNVGGTVMAFPRGQLLRRGLRDTCLAVLLHRFEEWMVTDTNGIHFIDADPKYFNWLDMKLLLGSRAICDGGRRASAFYHDRFLLSKTALTIDAQPGDSESGAFRDFMAIMGPFISS
;
A
#
# COMPACT_ATOMS: atom_id res chain seq x y z
N MET A 1 48.64 -45.53 30.13
CA MET A 1 48.74 -44.38 31.07
C MET A 1 48.53 -43.08 30.29
N LYS A 2 47.70 -42.17 30.83
CA LYS A 2 47.38 -40.77 30.42
C LYS A 2 46.68 -40.52 29.06
N GLY A 3 45.41 -40.08 29.13
CA GLY A 3 44.77 -39.19 28.14
C GLY A 3 44.99 -37.71 28.50
N PRO A 4 44.06 -36.78 28.20
CA PRO A 4 43.23 -36.59 27.00
C PRO A 4 43.48 -35.18 26.37
N SER A 5 43.01 -34.93 25.14
CA SER A 5 42.88 -33.57 24.59
C SER A 5 41.46 -33.36 24.06
N SER A 6 40.76 -32.43 24.70
CA SER A 6 39.44 -31.94 24.36
C SER A 6 39.55 -30.70 23.48
N THR A 7 38.82 -30.62 22.36
CA THR A 7 38.49 -29.31 21.76
C THR A 7 37.17 -29.36 20.98
N SER A 8 36.12 -28.92 21.68
CA SER A 8 34.95 -28.13 21.26
C SER A 8 34.32 -28.25 19.86
N LYS A 9 33.10 -28.79 19.89
CA LYS A 9 31.83 -28.36 19.27
C LYS A 9 31.77 -26.90 18.76
N GLY A 10 31.26 -26.72 17.53
CA GLY A 10 30.89 -25.43 16.96
C GLY A 10 30.18 -25.57 15.61
N THR A 11 28.88 -25.86 15.65
CA THR A 11 27.95 -25.81 14.52
C THR A 11 27.65 -24.36 14.14
N ALA A 12 27.72 -23.99 12.87
CA ALA A 12 26.93 -22.89 12.30
C ALA A 12 26.97 -22.95 10.77
N ASP A 13 25.88 -23.47 10.20
CA ASP A 13 25.50 -23.32 8.81
C ASP A 13 25.44 -21.83 8.45
N SER A 14 26.39 -21.36 7.64
CA SER A 14 26.27 -20.06 6.98
C SER A 14 25.42 -20.22 5.74
N ALA A 15 24.10 -20.32 5.95
CA ALA A 15 23.13 -19.99 4.92
C ALA A 15 23.32 -18.50 4.57
N SER A 16 24.04 -18.25 3.48
CA SER A 16 24.16 -16.94 2.84
C SER A 16 22.79 -16.51 2.32
N SER A 17 21.95 -15.96 3.21
CA SER A 17 20.76 -15.23 2.81
C SER A 17 21.19 -13.85 2.27
N LYS A 18 21.08 -13.71 0.94
CA LYS A 18 21.21 -12.43 0.23
C LYS A 18 20.29 -11.38 0.89
N PRO A 19 20.73 -10.14 1.14
CA PRO A 19 19.83 -9.05 1.51
C PRO A 19 19.23 -8.48 0.22
N ALA A 20 18.37 -9.24 -0.44
CA ALA A 20 17.81 -8.87 -1.73
C ALA A 20 16.29 -8.70 -1.67
N ASP A 21 15.70 -8.10 -0.61
CA ASP A 21 14.25 -7.87 -0.64
C ASP A 21 13.65 -6.82 0.33
N LYS A 22 14.37 -5.75 0.69
CA LYS A 22 13.76 -4.61 1.43
C LYS A 22 13.68 -3.33 0.62
N SER A 23 14.23 -3.30 -0.59
CA SER A 23 14.13 -2.15 -1.50
C SER A 23 12.93 -2.27 -2.44
N ARG A 24 12.61 -3.48 -2.92
CA ARG A 24 11.46 -3.74 -3.81
C ARG A 24 10.11 -3.47 -3.16
N ALA A 25 9.94 -3.74 -1.87
CA ALA A 25 8.70 -3.43 -1.15
C ALA A 25 8.35 -1.92 -1.12
N ARG A 26 9.32 -1.02 -1.36
CA ARG A 26 9.13 0.43 -1.25
C ARG A 26 8.65 1.11 -2.52
N VAL A 27 8.86 0.52 -3.69
CA VAL A 27 8.49 1.09 -4.99
C VAL A 27 7.64 0.08 -5.73
N MET A 28 6.47 0.52 -6.19
CA MET A 28 5.50 -0.30 -6.93
C MET A 28 5.36 0.27 -8.33
N LEU A 29 5.26 -0.61 -9.33
CA LEU A 29 4.93 -0.21 -10.69
C LEU A 29 3.41 -0.06 -10.79
N LEU A 30 2.95 1.10 -11.23
CA LEU A 30 1.52 1.41 -11.39
C LEU A 30 1.26 1.85 -12.83
N ASN A 31 0.15 1.37 -13.40
CA ASN A 31 -0.45 1.95 -14.58
C ASN A 31 -1.50 2.98 -14.14
N VAL A 32 -1.16 4.26 -14.24
CA VAL A 32 -2.04 5.36 -13.86
C VAL A 32 -2.64 5.96 -15.12
N GLY A 33 -3.95 5.77 -15.33
CA GLY A 33 -4.65 6.33 -16.49
C GLY A 33 -4.04 5.96 -17.85
N GLY A 34 -3.40 4.80 -17.96
CA GLY A 34 -2.70 4.33 -19.17
C GLY A 34 -1.18 4.61 -19.18
N THR A 35 -0.65 5.33 -18.19
CA THR A 35 0.79 5.63 -18.08
C THR A 35 1.44 4.77 -16.99
N VAL A 36 2.39 3.93 -17.39
CA VAL A 36 3.17 3.10 -16.46
C VAL A 36 4.25 3.94 -15.78
N MET A 37 4.27 3.94 -14.45
CA MET A 37 5.24 4.69 -13.64
C MET A 37 5.63 3.97 -12.35
N ALA A 38 6.87 4.20 -11.90
CA ALA A 38 7.34 3.73 -10.61
C ALA A 38 6.88 4.69 -9.51
N PHE A 39 6.18 4.17 -8.51
CA PHE A 39 5.60 4.97 -7.43
C PHE A 39 6.16 4.53 -6.07
N PRO A 40 6.67 5.44 -5.22
CA PRO A 40 7.33 5.08 -3.97
C PRO A 40 6.30 4.83 -2.85
N ARG A 41 5.47 3.78 -3.00
CA ARG A 41 4.38 3.44 -2.06
C ARG A 41 4.84 3.36 -0.60
N GLY A 42 6.10 3.02 -0.33
CA GLY A 42 6.65 2.97 1.02
C GLY A 42 6.62 4.33 1.75
N GLN A 43 6.63 5.45 1.02
CA GLN A 43 6.53 6.79 1.62
C GLN A 43 5.13 7.08 2.18
N LEU A 44 4.11 6.36 1.71
CA LEU A 44 2.76 6.46 2.26
C LEU A 44 2.65 5.87 3.67
N LEU A 45 3.60 5.04 4.11
CA LEU A 45 3.59 4.47 5.47
C LEU A 45 4.04 5.46 6.56
N ARG A 46 4.43 6.68 6.19
CA ARG A 46 4.80 7.73 7.14
C ARG A 46 3.60 8.16 7.99
N ARG A 47 3.87 8.65 9.21
CA ARG A 47 2.84 9.20 10.11
C ARG A 47 2.08 10.32 9.40
N GLY A 48 0.75 10.23 9.43
CA GLY A 48 -0.16 11.17 8.76
C GLY A 48 -0.58 10.76 7.34
N LEU A 49 0.09 9.78 6.72
CA LEU A 49 -0.25 9.27 5.38
C LEU A 49 -0.69 7.80 5.38
N ARG A 50 -0.25 7.00 6.36
CA ARG A 50 -0.51 5.55 6.38
C ARG A 50 -1.99 5.16 6.44
N ASP A 51 -2.84 6.08 6.88
CA ASP A 51 -4.28 5.89 7.08
C ASP A 51 -5.11 6.55 5.95
N THR A 52 -4.45 6.98 4.87
CA THR A 52 -5.14 7.55 3.70
C THR A 52 -5.67 6.44 2.80
N CYS A 53 -6.71 6.75 2.03
CA CYS A 53 -7.31 5.84 1.04
C CYS A 53 -6.25 5.21 0.12
N LEU A 54 -5.31 6.01 -0.40
CA LEU A 54 -4.25 5.50 -1.27
C LEU A 54 -3.26 4.57 -0.53
N ALA A 55 -2.90 4.88 0.72
CA ALA A 55 -2.03 4.02 1.51
C ALA A 55 -2.71 2.67 1.80
N VAL A 56 -3.99 2.70 2.14
CA VAL A 56 -4.78 1.49 2.39
C VAL A 56 -4.92 0.65 1.12
N LEU A 57 -5.27 1.27 -0.01
CA LEU A 57 -5.38 0.59 -1.30
C LEU A 57 -4.09 -0.14 -1.68
N LEU A 58 -2.96 0.57 -1.64
CA LEU A 58 -1.67 0.05 -2.13
C LEU A 58 -0.95 -0.92 -1.18
N HIS A 59 -1.34 -0.99 0.10
CA HIS A 59 -0.68 -1.85 1.09
C HIS A 59 -1.57 -2.95 1.68
N ARG A 60 -2.91 -2.80 1.63
CA ARG A 60 -3.84 -3.80 2.17
C ARG A 60 -4.66 -4.50 1.10
N PHE A 61 -4.95 -3.82 -0.01
CA PHE A 61 -5.83 -4.32 -1.06
C PHE A 61 -5.12 -4.50 -2.40
N GLU A 62 -3.78 -4.66 -2.38
CA GLU A 62 -2.98 -4.85 -3.59
C GLU A 62 -3.50 -6.02 -4.44
N GLU A 63 -3.83 -7.15 -3.81
CA GLU A 63 -4.31 -8.36 -4.49
C GLU A 63 -5.67 -8.17 -5.18
N TRP A 64 -6.42 -7.14 -4.80
CA TRP A 64 -7.77 -6.87 -5.31
C TRP A 64 -7.78 -5.73 -6.34
N MET A 65 -6.62 -5.15 -6.63
CA MET A 65 -6.48 -4.13 -7.66
C MET A 65 -6.63 -4.75 -9.04
N VAL A 66 -7.34 -4.04 -9.93
CA VAL A 66 -7.39 -4.39 -11.35
C VAL A 66 -5.99 -4.25 -11.93
N THR A 67 -5.58 -5.20 -12.77
CA THR A 67 -4.32 -5.12 -13.51
C THR A 67 -4.56 -4.86 -14.99
N ASP A 68 -3.61 -4.22 -15.66
CA ASP A 68 -3.61 -4.09 -17.12
C ASP A 68 -3.25 -5.41 -17.83
N THR A 69 -3.16 -5.37 -19.16
CA THR A 69 -2.84 -6.55 -19.98
C THR A 69 -1.44 -7.13 -19.71
N ASN A 70 -0.57 -6.39 -19.02
CA ASN A 70 0.77 -6.81 -18.65
C ASN A 70 0.86 -7.24 -17.17
N GLY A 71 -0.27 -7.29 -16.46
CA GLY A 71 -0.32 -7.64 -15.04
C GLY A 71 0.14 -6.51 -14.11
N ILE A 72 0.14 -5.26 -14.58
CA ILE A 72 0.52 -4.09 -13.77
C ILE A 72 -0.73 -3.49 -13.13
N HIS A 73 -0.69 -3.25 -11.83
CA HIS A 73 -1.79 -2.63 -11.07
C HIS A 73 -2.23 -1.30 -11.68
N PHE A 74 -3.52 -1.18 -11.96
CA PHE A 74 -4.13 -0.05 -12.63
C PHE A 74 -4.87 0.87 -11.65
N ILE A 75 -4.71 2.17 -11.83
CA ILE A 75 -5.47 3.21 -11.15
C ILE A 75 -6.01 4.18 -12.20
N ASP A 76 -7.33 4.33 -12.25
CA ASP A 76 -7.99 5.33 -13.09
C ASP A 76 -7.83 6.74 -12.48
N ALA A 77 -6.70 7.39 -12.80
CA ALA A 77 -6.37 8.73 -12.34
C ALA A 77 -5.46 9.46 -13.35
N ASP A 78 -5.33 10.78 -13.21
CA ASP A 78 -4.43 11.58 -14.05
C ASP A 78 -2.95 11.28 -13.69
N PRO A 79 -2.12 10.82 -14.65
CA PRO A 79 -0.69 10.61 -14.44
C PRO A 79 0.04 11.84 -13.89
N LYS A 80 -0.38 13.06 -14.27
CA LYS A 80 0.24 14.31 -13.81
C LYS A 80 0.07 14.49 -12.30
N TYR A 81 -1.04 14.03 -11.75
CA TYR A 81 -1.26 14.05 -10.31
C TYR A 81 -0.29 13.11 -9.59
N PHE A 82 -0.11 11.88 -10.09
CA PHE A 82 0.81 10.93 -9.47
C PHE A 82 2.28 11.36 -9.57
N ASN A 83 2.68 11.99 -10.68
CA ASN A 83 4.01 12.62 -10.79
C ASN A 83 4.21 13.74 -9.77
N TRP A 84 3.21 14.62 -9.60
CA TRP A 84 3.26 15.66 -8.56
C TRP A 84 3.32 15.05 -7.15
N LEU A 85 2.52 14.02 -6.89
CA LEU A 85 2.45 13.36 -5.59
C LEU A 85 3.77 12.66 -5.24
N ASP A 86 4.40 11.96 -6.19
CA ASP A 86 5.72 11.35 -6.02
C ASP A 86 6.76 12.40 -5.59
N MET A 87 6.86 13.51 -6.32
CA MET A 87 7.73 14.63 -5.97
C MET A 87 7.45 15.14 -4.55
N LYS A 88 6.18 15.31 -4.18
CA LYS A 88 5.81 15.77 -2.82
C LYS A 88 6.14 14.76 -1.73
N LEU A 89 5.98 13.46 -1.99
CA LEU A 89 6.36 12.39 -1.05
C LEU A 89 7.86 12.36 -0.79
N LEU A 90 8.67 12.64 -1.82
CA LEU A 90 10.12 12.79 -1.70
C LEU A 90 10.51 14.01 -0.85
N LEU A 91 9.83 15.15 -1.03
CA LEU A 91 10.10 16.39 -0.28
C LEU A 91 9.62 16.36 1.19
N GLY A 92 8.59 15.57 1.53
CA GLY A 92 8.12 15.38 2.91
C GLY A 92 6.66 15.81 3.17
N SER A 93 6.05 15.29 4.24
CA SER A 93 4.58 15.33 4.44
C SER A 93 3.97 16.73 4.57
N ARG A 94 4.74 17.71 5.07
CA ARG A 94 4.29 19.11 5.17
C ARG A 94 3.96 19.72 3.81
N ALA A 95 4.59 19.24 2.74
CA ALA A 95 4.39 19.73 1.38
C ALA A 95 3.16 19.12 0.68
N ILE A 96 2.55 18.09 1.28
CA ILE A 96 1.38 17.37 0.76
C ILE A 96 0.10 18.10 1.19
N CYS A 97 0.03 18.59 2.43
CA CYS A 97 -1.13 19.33 2.96
C CYS A 97 -1.34 20.72 2.35
N ASP A 98 -0.34 21.25 1.64
CA ASP A 98 -0.39 22.57 1.00
C ASP A 98 -0.92 22.37 -0.44
N GLY A 99 -2.25 22.31 -0.53
CA GLY A 99 -3.02 21.88 -1.69
C GLY A 99 -2.50 22.43 -3.02
N GLY A 100 -1.99 21.53 -3.86
CA GLY A 100 -1.68 21.85 -5.26
C GLY A 100 -2.94 22.16 -6.07
N ARG A 101 -2.78 22.87 -7.20
CA ARG A 101 -3.73 23.23 -8.29
C ARG A 101 -5.15 22.63 -8.20
N ARG A 102 -6.20 23.39 -8.55
CA ARG A 102 -7.61 22.93 -8.55
C ARG A 102 -7.89 21.53 -9.15
N ALA A 103 -7.16 21.09 -10.18
CA ALA A 103 -7.28 19.73 -10.73
C ALA A 103 -6.72 18.63 -9.80
N SER A 104 -5.68 18.93 -9.02
CA SER A 104 -5.21 18.03 -7.97
C SER A 104 -6.16 17.98 -6.78
N ALA A 105 -6.98 19.00 -6.50
CA ALA A 105 -7.90 18.97 -5.35
C ALA A 105 -8.83 17.75 -5.37
N PHE A 106 -9.40 17.40 -6.52
CA PHE A 106 -10.25 16.21 -6.65
C PHE A 106 -9.54 14.91 -6.23
N TYR A 107 -8.36 14.65 -6.80
CA TYR A 107 -7.58 13.45 -6.48
C TYR A 107 -6.96 13.52 -5.08
N HIS A 108 -6.62 14.72 -4.62
CA HIS A 108 -6.07 14.94 -3.29
C HIS A 108 -7.09 14.61 -2.21
N ASP A 109 -8.34 15.06 -2.40
CA ASP A 109 -9.43 14.73 -1.51
C ASP A 109 -9.64 13.21 -1.47
N ARG A 110 -9.83 12.61 -2.65
CA ARG A 110 -10.11 11.18 -2.81
C ARG A 110 -9.02 10.26 -2.26
N PHE A 111 -7.75 10.60 -2.48
CA PHE A 111 -6.63 9.72 -2.12
C PHE A 111 -6.01 10.02 -0.77
N LEU A 112 -6.02 11.28 -0.32
CA LEU A 112 -5.23 11.73 0.84
C LEU A 112 -6.05 12.37 1.97
N LEU A 113 -7.16 13.04 1.70
CA LEU A 113 -7.99 13.65 2.76
C LEU A 113 -9.14 12.74 3.22
N SER A 114 -9.64 11.86 2.35
CA SER A 114 -10.50 10.74 2.74
C SER A 114 -9.70 9.78 3.64
N LYS A 115 -9.79 10.03 4.96
CA LYS A 115 -9.44 9.02 5.96
C LYS A 115 -10.50 7.94 5.89
N THR A 116 -10.07 6.69 5.81
CA THR A 116 -10.96 5.53 5.71
C THR A 116 -11.65 5.26 7.04
N ALA A 117 -12.59 6.11 7.41
CA ALA A 117 -13.78 5.69 8.11
C ALA A 117 -14.73 5.22 7.00
N LEU A 118 -14.55 3.98 6.53
CA LEU A 118 -15.51 3.38 5.61
C LEU A 118 -16.80 3.21 6.42
N THR A 119 -17.79 4.07 6.21
CA THR A 119 -19.16 3.83 6.66
C THR A 119 -19.87 3.13 5.51
N ILE A 120 -20.10 1.83 5.65
CA ILE A 120 -20.89 1.06 4.70
C ILE A 120 -22.27 0.89 5.32
N ASP A 121 -23.21 1.72 4.88
CA ASP A 121 -24.61 1.57 5.26
C ASP A 121 -25.22 0.43 4.45
N ALA A 122 -25.57 -0.66 5.13
CA ALA A 122 -26.26 -1.79 4.53
C ALA A 122 -27.56 -1.30 3.87
N GLN A 123 -27.74 -1.61 2.58
CA GLN A 123 -28.97 -1.33 1.85
C GLN A 123 -30.06 -2.35 2.21
N PRO A 124 -31.35 -2.01 2.07
CA PRO A 124 -32.43 -2.94 2.31
C PRO A 124 -32.29 -4.20 1.43
N GLY A 125 -32.09 -5.37 2.06
CA GLY A 125 -31.90 -6.65 1.37
C GLY A 125 -30.46 -7.18 1.40
N ASP A 126 -29.47 -6.37 1.82
CA ASP A 126 -28.06 -6.79 1.89
C ASP A 126 -27.83 -7.91 2.91
N SER A 127 -28.64 -7.97 3.97
CA SER A 127 -28.61 -9.02 5.01
C SER A 127 -28.84 -10.43 4.45
N GLU A 128 -29.57 -10.52 3.34
CA GLU A 128 -29.93 -11.76 2.65
C GLU A 128 -28.87 -12.16 1.61
N SER A 129 -27.97 -11.24 1.24
CA SER A 129 -26.92 -11.48 0.26
C SER A 129 -25.73 -12.18 0.88
N GLY A 130 -25.46 -13.42 0.45
CA GLY A 130 -24.26 -14.17 0.87
C GLY A 130 -22.97 -13.42 0.54
N ALA A 131 -22.90 -12.78 -0.63
CA ALA A 131 -21.72 -12.01 -1.04
C ALA A 131 -21.47 -10.78 -0.16
N PHE A 132 -22.53 -10.09 0.27
CA PHE A 132 -22.40 -8.95 1.20
C PHE A 132 -21.94 -9.41 2.57
N ARG A 133 -22.46 -10.53 3.06
CA ARG A 133 -22.03 -11.12 4.33
C ARG A 133 -20.57 -11.57 4.30
N ASP A 134 -20.14 -12.22 3.22
CA ASP A 134 -18.74 -12.64 3.04
C ASP A 134 -17.80 -11.43 2.96
N PHE A 135 -18.24 -10.38 2.24
CA PHE A 135 -17.54 -9.10 2.21
C PHE A 135 -17.44 -8.45 3.60
N MET A 136 -18.54 -8.36 4.35
CA MET A 136 -18.56 -7.79 5.70
C MET A 136 -17.77 -8.62 6.71
N ALA A 137 -17.67 -9.94 6.53
CA ALA A 137 -16.80 -10.78 7.37
C ALA A 137 -15.32 -10.41 7.21
N ILE A 138 -14.91 -10.02 6.00
CA ILE A 138 -13.52 -9.62 5.70
C ILE A 138 -13.30 -8.13 6.05
N MET A 139 -14.26 -7.28 5.72
CA MET A 139 -14.11 -5.83 5.75
C MET A 139 -14.64 -5.17 7.03
N GLY A 140 -15.52 -5.84 7.77
CA GLY A 140 -16.14 -5.36 9.00
C GLY A 140 -15.17 -4.76 10.03
N PRO A 141 -14.00 -5.37 10.30
CA PRO A 141 -13.00 -4.79 11.21
C PRO A 141 -12.39 -3.45 10.77
N PHE A 142 -12.57 -3.06 9.50
CA PHE A 142 -12.03 -1.83 8.91
C PHE A 142 -13.12 -0.78 8.63
N ILE A 143 -14.39 -1.13 8.85
CA ILE A 143 -15.55 -0.27 8.68
C ILE A 143 -15.87 0.32 10.05
N SER A 144 -15.92 1.64 10.13
CA SER A 144 -16.31 2.34 11.36
C SER A 144 -17.83 2.34 11.47
N SER A 145 -18.34 1.85 12.61
CA SER A 145 -19.73 2.06 13.06
C SER A 145 -19.98 3.50 13.50
#